data_AF-A0A1S2PDT1-F1
#
_entry.id   AF-A0A1S2PDT1-F1
#
_cell.length_a   1.000
_cell.length_b   1.000
_cell.length_c   1.000
_cell.angle_alpha   90.00
_cell.angle_beta   90.00
_cell.angle_gamma   90.00
#
_symmetry.space_group_name_H-M   'P 1'
#
loop_
_entity.id
_entity.type
_entity.pdbx_description
1 polymer ?
#
loop_
_entity_poly.entity_id
_entity_poly.type
_entity_poly.pdbx_seq_one_letter_code
_entity_poly.pdbx_strand_id
1 'polypeptide(L)'
;MPFELVDAVLSETRFMQWRLRDLPSRVGVYFLLAVCLFPEIGYRLVWDKLAVGLSGILVVRPSTKALRDLRRRPGSAPVRRLFEVLARPLARPTTSGMWFGSHRTVSFDGCSSIKVPGCERNRGWLRRWHAHRDPCR
;
A
#
# COMPACT_ATOMS: atom_id res chain seq x y z
N MET A 1 7.17 -3.65 -9.07
CA MET A 1 7.71 -4.61 -8.06
C MET A 1 7.76 -5.98 -8.68
N PRO A 2 8.83 -6.78 -8.46
CA PRO A 2 8.95 -8.14 -8.99
C PRO A 2 7.80 -9.05 -8.53
N PHE A 3 7.39 -9.99 -9.37
CA PHE A 3 6.30 -10.92 -9.09
C PHE A 3 6.67 -11.88 -7.94
N GLU A 4 7.90 -12.35 -7.97
CA GLU A 4 8.49 -13.32 -7.05
C GLU A 4 8.51 -12.77 -5.63
N LEU A 5 8.83 -11.48 -5.48
CA LEU A 5 8.81 -10.80 -4.19
C LEU A 5 7.39 -10.75 -3.61
N VAL A 6 6.40 -10.41 -4.43
CA VAL A 6 5.00 -10.32 -3.96
C VAL A 6 4.48 -11.70 -3.57
N ASP A 7 4.79 -12.73 -4.36
CA ASP A 7 4.38 -14.09 -4.04
C ASP A 7 5.05 -14.62 -2.77
N ALA A 8 6.35 -14.38 -2.61
CA ALA A 8 7.08 -14.77 -1.40
C ALA A 8 6.43 -14.13 -0.17
N VAL A 9 6.15 -12.83 -0.22
CA VAL A 9 5.47 -12.14 0.89
C VAL A 9 4.06 -12.68 1.12
N LEU A 10 3.27 -12.92 0.07
CA LEU A 10 1.92 -13.48 0.22
C LEU A 10 1.94 -14.90 0.80
N SER A 11 2.97 -15.69 0.47
CA SER A 11 3.20 -17.02 1.05
C SER A 11 3.58 -16.92 2.53
N GLU A 12 4.60 -16.12 2.86
CA GLU A 12 5.09 -15.89 4.23
C GLU A 12 3.97 -15.40 5.16
N THR A 13 3.11 -14.52 4.65
CA THR A 13 2.02 -13.91 5.43
C THR A 13 0.70 -14.69 5.39
N ARG A 14 0.67 -15.84 4.70
CA ARG A 14 -0.51 -16.72 4.55
C ARG A 14 -1.72 -16.05 3.86
N PHE A 15 -1.45 -15.12 2.93
CA PHE A 15 -2.46 -14.44 2.10
C PHE A 15 -2.50 -14.97 0.65
N MET A 16 -1.78 -16.05 0.36
CA MET A 16 -1.91 -16.78 -0.90
C MET A 16 -3.34 -17.32 -1.09
N GLN A 17 -3.81 -17.31 -2.33
CA GLN A 17 -5.11 -17.89 -2.67
C GLN A 17 -5.07 -19.42 -2.62
N TRP A 18 -6.12 -20.02 -2.05
CA TRP A 18 -6.34 -21.47 -2.09
C TRP A 18 -6.97 -21.95 -3.41
N ARG A 19 -7.73 -21.07 -4.08
CA ARG A 19 -8.29 -21.32 -5.40
C ARG A 19 -7.93 -20.16 -6.32
N LEU A 20 -7.43 -20.47 -7.50
CA LEU A 20 -7.24 -19.49 -8.56
C LEU A 20 -8.61 -19.10 -9.11
N ARG A 21 -9.06 -17.90 -8.71
CA ARG A 21 -10.21 -17.20 -9.30
C ARG A 21 -9.67 -16.09 -10.20
N ASP A 22 -10.56 -15.42 -10.92
CA ASP A 22 -10.27 -14.30 -11.83
C ASP A 22 -9.36 -13.20 -11.24
N LEU A 23 -9.32 -13.06 -9.91
CA LEU A 23 -8.50 -12.09 -9.20
C LEU A 23 -7.56 -12.79 -8.20
N PRO A 24 -6.33 -13.15 -8.61
CA PRO A 24 -5.29 -13.66 -7.72
C PRO A 24 -4.90 -12.66 -6.61
N SER A 25 -4.38 -13.14 -5.47
CA SER A 25 -3.94 -12.26 -4.37
C SER A 25 -2.84 -11.28 -4.79
N ARG A 26 -1.95 -11.68 -5.70
CA ARG A 26 -0.91 -10.81 -6.27
C ARG A 26 -1.51 -9.57 -6.95
N VAL A 27 -2.58 -9.76 -7.72
CA VAL A 27 -3.30 -8.65 -8.36
C VAL A 27 -3.90 -7.72 -7.30
N GLY A 28 -4.37 -8.27 -6.19
CA GLY A 28 -4.87 -7.46 -5.06
C GLY A 28 -3.81 -6.55 -4.43
N VAL A 29 -2.55 -7.00 -4.37
CA VAL A 29 -1.43 -6.16 -3.91
C VAL A 29 -1.18 -5.02 -4.89
N TYR A 30 -1.10 -5.28 -6.20
CA TYR A 30 -0.91 -4.22 -7.19
C TYR A 30 -2.07 -3.25 -7.26
N PHE A 31 -3.29 -3.76 -7.15
CA PHE A 31 -4.49 -2.95 -7.08
C PHE A 31 -4.46 -2.03 -5.85
N LEU A 32 -4.10 -2.55 -4.67
CA LEU A 32 -3.98 -1.74 -3.46
C LEU A 32 -2.95 -0.61 -3.62
N LEU A 33 -1.78 -0.91 -4.20
CA LEU A 33 -0.76 0.10 -4.46
C LEU A 33 -1.22 1.16 -5.47
N ALA A 34 -1.91 0.75 -6.54
CA ALA A 34 -2.46 1.69 -7.51
C ALA A 34 -3.53 2.61 -6.91
N VAL A 35 -4.38 2.09 -6.00
CA VAL A 35 -5.33 2.93 -5.26
C VAL A 35 -4.62 3.98 -4.40
N CYS A 36 -3.44 3.67 -3.85
CA CYS A 36 -2.62 4.64 -3.12
C CYS A 36 -1.97 5.69 -4.04
N LEU A 37 -1.63 5.33 -5.28
CA LEU A 37 -1.04 6.24 -6.27
C LEU A 37 -2.07 7.14 -6.95
N PHE A 38 -3.32 6.68 -7.06
CA PHE A 38 -4.42 7.41 -7.69
C PHE A 38 -5.62 7.55 -6.73
N PRO A 39 -5.46 8.25 -5.59
CA PRO A 39 -6.53 8.36 -4.58
C PRO A 39 -7.75 9.15 -5.08
N GLU A 40 -7.56 10.01 -6.09
CA GLU A 40 -8.57 10.93 -6.63
C GLU A 40 -9.60 10.26 -7.57
N ILE A 41 -9.39 9.00 -7.96
CA ILE A 41 -10.22 8.33 -8.96
C ILE A 41 -10.85 7.04 -8.42
N GLY A 42 -12.02 6.69 -8.96
CA GLY A 42 -12.74 5.48 -8.57
C GLY A 42 -12.01 4.19 -8.95
N TYR A 43 -12.30 3.11 -8.22
CA TYR A 43 -11.66 1.79 -8.40
C TYR A 43 -11.68 1.25 -9.83
N ARG A 44 -12.74 1.49 -10.60
CA ARG A 44 -12.79 1.07 -12.01
C ARG A 44 -11.75 1.79 -12.87
N LEU A 45 -11.58 3.10 -12.68
CA LEU A 45 -10.56 3.86 -13.40
C LEU A 45 -9.14 3.47 -12.96
N VAL A 46 -8.94 3.16 -11.68
CA VAL A 46 -7.66 2.58 -11.21
C VAL A 46 -7.38 1.24 -11.89
N TRP A 47 -8.39 0.37 -12.01
CA TRP A 47 -8.27 -0.91 -12.72
C TRP A 47 -7.94 -0.71 -14.20
N ASP A 48 -8.65 0.20 -14.88
CA ASP A 48 -8.42 0.51 -16.29
C ASP A 48 -6.99 1.04 -16.51
N LYS A 49 -6.47 1.88 -15.61
CA LYS A 49 -5.07 2.33 -15.62
C LYS A 49 -4.07 1.19 -15.44
N LEU A 50 -4.36 0.22 -14.57
CA LEU A 50 -3.50 -0.95 -14.37
C LEU A 50 -3.50 -1.89 -15.59
N ALA A 51 -4.65 -2.02 -16.26
CA ALA A 51 -4.84 -2.94 -17.37
C ALA A 51 -4.47 -2.34 -18.74
N VAL A 52 -4.26 -1.02 -18.85
CA VAL A 52 -4.04 -0.32 -20.13
C VAL A 52 -2.88 -0.89 -20.95
N GLY A 53 -1.82 -1.36 -20.30
CA GLY A 53 -0.64 -1.95 -20.95
C GLY A 53 -0.80 -3.42 -21.34
N LEU A 54 -1.95 -4.04 -21.08
CA LEU A 54 -2.23 -5.46 -21.37
C LEU A 54 -3.03 -5.64 -22.67
N SER A 55 -2.88 -4.71 -23.62
CA SER A 55 -3.55 -4.76 -24.92
C SER A 55 -3.32 -6.10 -25.61
N GLY A 56 -4.38 -6.75 -26.10
CA GLY A 56 -4.32 -8.06 -26.75
C GLY A 56 -4.50 -9.26 -25.82
N ILE A 57 -4.54 -9.05 -24.50
CA ILE A 57 -4.92 -10.07 -23.52
C ILE A 57 -6.35 -9.80 -23.07
N LEU A 58 -7.18 -10.84 -23.01
CA LEU A 58 -8.52 -10.73 -22.44
C LEU A 58 -8.41 -10.49 -20.92
N VAL A 59 -8.49 -9.22 -20.51
CA VAL A 59 -8.49 -8.84 -19.09
C VAL A 59 -9.92 -8.89 -18.56
N VAL A 60 -10.10 -9.56 -17.41
CA VAL A 60 -11.37 -9.57 -16.68
C VAL A 60 -11.82 -8.13 -16.40
N ARG A 61 -13.14 -7.88 -16.43
CA ARG A 61 -13.74 -6.59 -16.02
C ARG A 61 -14.46 -6.77 -14.67
N PRO A 62 -13.77 -6.62 -13.53
CA PRO A 62 -14.39 -6.89 -12.25
C PRO A 62 -15.43 -5.82 -11.92
N SER A 63 -16.48 -6.22 -11.20
CA SER A 63 -17.43 -5.25 -10.66
C SER A 63 -16.77 -4.36 -9.60
N THR A 64 -17.33 -3.19 -9.34
CA THR A 64 -16.86 -2.30 -8.26
C THR A 64 -16.84 -3.00 -6.90
N LYS A 65 -17.82 -3.90 -6.66
CA LYS A 65 -17.86 -4.75 -5.46
C LYS A 65 -16.66 -5.70 -5.41
N ALA A 66 -16.35 -6.39 -6.51
CA ALA A 66 -15.20 -7.28 -6.58
C ALA A 66 -13.88 -6.53 -6.33
N LEU A 67 -13.72 -5.31 -6.85
CA LEU A 67 -12.54 -4.47 -6.60
C LEU A 67 -12.46 -4.01 -5.13
N ARG A 68 -13.59 -3.66 -4.52
CA ARG A 68 -13.65 -3.32 -3.08
C ARG A 68 -13.25 -4.51 -2.21
N ASP A 69 -13.73 -5.71 -2.54
CA ASP A 69 -13.41 -6.94 -1.82
C ASP A 69 -11.94 -7.34 -2.07
N LEU A 70 -11.43 -7.12 -3.29
CA LEU A 70 -10.02 -7.32 -3.63
C LEU A 70 -9.10 -6.40 -2.82
N ARG A 71 -9.42 -5.10 -2.70
CA ARG A 71 -8.66 -4.14 -1.88
C ARG A 71 -8.50 -4.59 -0.43
N ARG A 72 -9.54 -5.21 0.13
CA ARG A 72 -9.58 -5.65 1.54
C ARG A 72 -8.82 -6.96 1.78
N ARG A 73 -8.65 -7.78 0.73
CA ARG A 73 -8.16 -9.16 0.86
C ARG A 73 -6.74 -9.27 1.43
N PRO A 74 -5.72 -8.49 1.01
CA PRO A 74 -4.36 -8.67 1.51
C PRO A 74 -4.21 -8.33 3.00
N GLY A 75 -5.03 -7.45 3.56
CA GLY A 75 -4.83 -6.96 4.93
C GLY A 75 -3.51 -6.21 5.12
N SER A 76 -3.10 -6.00 6.38
CA SER A 76 -1.91 -5.20 6.70
C SER A 76 -0.61 -6.01 6.72
N ALA A 77 -0.65 -7.32 6.94
CA ALA A 77 0.55 -8.13 7.09
C ALA A 77 1.43 -8.19 5.81
N PRO A 78 0.89 -8.45 4.60
CA PRO A 78 1.68 -8.42 3.37
C PRO A 78 2.24 -7.04 3.06
N VAL A 79 1.46 -5.98 3.32
CA VAL A 79 1.90 -4.59 3.08
C VAL A 79 3.06 -4.22 3.99
N ARG A 80 2.94 -4.55 5.29
CA ARG A 80 4.02 -4.36 6.26
C ARG A 80 5.28 -5.12 5.83
N ARG A 81 5.14 -6.39 5.46
CA ARG A 81 6.29 -7.22 5.08
C ARG A 81 6.95 -6.71 3.79
N LEU A 82 6.17 -6.32 2.78
CA LEU A 82 6.69 -5.66 1.57
C LEU A 82 7.47 -4.40 1.93
N PHE A 83 6.92 -3.56 2.81
CA PHE A 83 7.60 -2.36 3.27
C PHE A 83 8.92 -2.70 3.96
N GLU A 84 8.95 -3.65 4.90
CA GLU A 84 10.19 -4.08 5.57
C GLU A 84 11.26 -4.60 4.61
N VAL A 85 10.85 -5.26 3.51
CA VAL A 85 11.80 -5.75 2.50
C VAL A 85 12.32 -4.63 1.59
N LEU A 86 11.45 -3.69 1.19
CA LEU A 86 11.73 -2.64 0.22
C LEU A 86 12.34 -1.38 0.84
N ALA A 87 11.85 -0.97 2.02
CA ALA A 87 12.29 0.21 2.75
C ALA A 87 13.62 -0.08 3.46
N ARG A 88 14.68 -0.22 2.67
CA ARG A 88 16.05 -0.38 3.16
C ARG A 88 16.71 0.98 3.33
N PRO A 89 17.68 1.11 4.25
CA PRO A 89 18.46 2.34 4.36
C PRO A 89 19.10 2.70 3.02
N LEU A 90 18.80 3.90 2.51
CA LEU A 90 19.40 4.43 1.27
C LEU A 90 20.88 4.77 1.45
N ALA A 91 21.33 4.93 2.69
CA ALA A 91 22.68 5.29 3.06
C ALA A 91 23.14 4.58 4.33
N ARG A 92 24.44 4.25 4.36
CA ARG A 92 25.16 3.75 5.54
C ARG A 92 25.79 4.94 6.27
N PRO A 93 26.19 4.79 7.55
CA PRO A 93 26.89 5.85 8.27
C PRO A 93 28.15 6.35 7.53
N THR A 94 28.81 5.48 6.77
CA THR A 94 30.02 5.76 5.98
C THR A 94 29.74 6.35 4.60
N THR A 95 28.48 6.50 4.18
CA THR A 95 28.13 7.05 2.88
C THR A 95 28.40 8.56 2.87
N SER A 96 29.29 9.01 1.98
CA SER A 96 29.60 10.44 1.82
C SER A 96 28.35 11.28 1.52
N GLY A 97 28.26 12.49 2.09
CA GLY A 97 27.15 13.42 1.88
C GLY A 97 25.89 13.16 2.74
N MET A 98 25.90 12.15 3.62
CA MET A 98 24.72 11.77 4.44
C MET A 98 24.71 12.36 5.84
N TRP A 99 25.79 13.05 6.21
CA TRP A 99 25.96 13.73 7.48
C TRP A 99 26.40 15.16 7.27
N PHE A 100 25.89 16.05 8.11
CA PHE A 100 26.38 17.40 8.30
C PHE A 100 26.89 17.52 9.75
N GLY A 101 28.21 17.45 9.93
CA GLY A 101 28.82 17.32 11.26
C GLY A 101 28.32 16.05 11.98
N SER A 102 27.81 16.20 13.20
CA SER A 102 27.24 15.12 14.01
C SER A 102 25.77 14.79 13.69
N HIS A 103 25.16 15.46 12.70
CA HIS A 103 23.75 15.31 12.37
C HIS A 103 23.56 14.54 11.07
N ARG A 104 22.58 13.63 11.06
CA ARG A 104 22.21 12.87 9.87
C ARG A 104 21.24 13.68 9.00
N THR A 105 21.56 13.84 7.72
CA THR A 105 20.68 14.53 6.78
C THR A 105 19.48 13.64 6.47
N VAL A 106 18.27 14.17 6.68
CA VAL A 106 17.01 13.51 6.32
C VAL A 106 16.14 14.48 5.55
N SER A 107 15.51 14.02 4.47
CA SER A 107 14.43 14.77 3.86
C SER A 107 13.16 14.54 4.68
N PHE A 108 12.61 15.61 5.22
CA PHE A 108 11.28 15.59 5.82
C PHE A 108 10.29 16.01 4.73
N ASP A 109 9.91 15.08 3.85
CA ASP A 109 8.84 15.34 2.89
C ASP A 109 7.47 15.24 3.57
N GLY A 110 6.51 15.99 3.01
CA GLY A 110 5.14 16.23 3.44
C GLY A 110 4.51 15.31 4.49
N CYS A 111 4.91 15.42 5.76
CA CYS A 111 4.14 14.90 6.88
C CYS A 111 2.92 15.80 7.13
N SER A 112 1.99 15.85 6.17
CA SER A 112 0.63 16.25 6.49
C SER A 112 0.04 15.23 7.45
N SER A 113 -0.69 15.68 8.46
CA SER A 113 -1.36 14.80 9.41
C SER A 113 -2.28 13.82 8.66
N ILE A 114 -1.99 12.52 8.76
CA ILE A 114 -2.88 11.49 8.23
C ILE A 114 -4.08 11.38 9.18
N LYS A 115 -5.27 11.71 8.68
CA LYS A 115 -6.52 11.46 9.40
C LYS A 115 -6.73 9.95 9.49
N VAL A 116 -6.76 9.43 10.72
CA VAL A 116 -7.08 8.03 11.01
C VAL A 116 -8.42 7.92 11.74
N PRO A 117 -9.18 6.81 11.58
CA PRO A 117 -10.38 6.59 12.37
C PRO A 117 -10.07 6.60 13.87
N GLY A 118 -10.92 7.26 14.67
CA GLY A 118 -10.75 7.41 16.11
C GLY A 118 -11.07 6.16 16.94
N CYS A 119 -10.75 4.96 16.46
CA CYS A 119 -10.93 3.73 17.24
C CYS A 119 -9.91 3.63 18.38
N GLU A 120 -10.21 2.86 19.42
CA GLU A 120 -9.34 2.70 20.60
C GLU A 120 -7.93 2.26 20.21
N ARG A 121 -7.83 1.29 19.30
CA ARG A 121 -6.55 0.81 18.75
C ARG A 121 -5.67 1.94 18.20
N ASN A 122 -6.26 2.86 17.42
CA ASN A 122 -5.51 3.96 16.82
C ASN A 122 -5.17 5.03 17.87
N ARG A 123 -6.08 5.32 18.80
CA ARG A 123 -5.85 6.30 19.88
C ARG A 123 -4.72 5.90 20.82
N GLY A 124 -4.61 4.62 21.14
CA GLY A 124 -3.52 4.10 21.99
C GLY A 124 -2.14 4.28 21.36
N TRP A 125 -2.05 4.24 20.03
CA TRP A 125 -0.78 4.35 19.30
C TRP A 125 -0.42 5.79 18.89
N LEU A 126 -1.37 6.54 18.31
CA LEU A 126 -1.12 7.87 17.71
C LEU A 126 -1.36 9.04 18.67
N ARG A 127 -1.98 8.78 19.83
CA ARG A 127 -2.55 9.80 20.73
C ARG A 127 -3.59 10.69 20.01
N ARG A 128 -4.32 11.52 20.77
CA ARG A 128 -5.28 12.47 20.16
C ARG A 128 -4.54 13.72 19.70
N TRP A 129 -4.71 14.07 18.43
CA TRP A 129 -4.40 15.41 17.91
C TRP A 129 -5.72 16.13 17.64
N HIS A 130 -5.93 17.30 18.25
CA HIS A 130 -7.14 18.09 18.12
C HIS A 130 -7.00 19.13 17.00
N ALA A 131 -6.94 18.68 15.74
CA ALA A 131 -7.06 19.59 14.60
C ALA A 131 -8.39 19.34 13.87
N HIS A 132 -9.28 20.32 13.99
CA HIS A 132 -10.60 20.45 13.36
C HIS A 132 -11.57 19.26 13.55
N ARG A 133 -12.65 19.49 14.32
CA ARG A 133 -13.73 18.53 14.55
C ARG A 133 -14.60 18.40 13.29
N ASP A 134 -14.29 17.44 12.44
CA ASP A 134 -15.27 16.95 11.45
C ASP A 134 -16.01 15.74 12.07
N PRO A 135 -17.32 15.83 12.32
CA PRO A 135 -18.10 14.72 12.88
C PRO A 135 -18.22 13.57 11.86
N CYS A 136 -18.00 12.34 12.32
CA CYS A 136 -18.11 11.13 11.50
C CYS A 136 -19.59 10.84 11.14
N ARG A 137 -19.86 10.58 9.86
CA ARG A 137 -21.05 9.86 9.37
C ARG A 137 -20.73 8.38 9.20
#